data_AF-A0A348WJH2-F1
#
_entry.id   AF-A0A348WJH2-F1
#
_cell.length_a   1.000
_cell.length_b   1.000
_cell.length_c   1.000
_cell.angle_alpha   90.00
_cell.angle_beta   90.00
_cell.angle_gamma   90.00
#
_symmetry.space_group_name_H-M   'P 1'
#
loop_
_entity.id
_entity.type
_entity.pdbx_description
1 polymer ?
#
loop_
_entity_poly.entity_id
_entity_poly.type
_entity_poly.pdbx_seq_one_letter_code
_entity_poly.pdbx_strand_id
1 'polypeptide(L)'
;MQNSEGEKAVDTSKLTKNATQVVELVEKMSILELADLVKVMEDKFGVSAAPAMMMAGPAAGGAAAGPVEEKTEFDVHLTGAGSNKIGVIKAVREVTVLGLKEAKDLVEALPKVLKEGVKKAEAEEMKKKLEEAGATVELK
;
A
#
# COMPACT_ATOMS: atom_id res chain seq x y z
N MET A 1 12.45 -31.97 24.88
CA MET A 1 11.93 -30.96 25.82
C MET A 1 12.74 -29.69 25.64
N GLN A 2 12.05 -28.56 25.48
CA GLN A 2 12.52 -27.17 25.70
C GLN A 2 13.38 -26.53 24.59
N ASN A 3 12.70 -26.03 23.55
CA ASN A 3 13.11 -24.78 22.91
C ASN A 3 12.68 -23.63 23.84
N SER A 4 13.64 -23.12 24.60
CA SER A 4 13.57 -21.83 25.28
C SER A 4 13.83 -20.76 24.21
N GLU A 5 12.80 -20.31 23.51
CA GLU A 5 12.85 -19.05 22.78
C GLU A 5 12.61 -17.95 23.79
N GLY A 6 13.69 -17.21 24.05
CA GLY A 6 13.69 -16.07 24.94
C GLY A 6 12.59 -15.10 24.56
N GLU A 7 11.78 -14.78 25.56
CA GLU A 7 10.92 -13.61 25.61
C GLU A 7 11.79 -12.38 25.29
N LYS A 8 11.91 -12.04 24.00
CA LYS A 8 12.42 -10.73 23.60
C LYS A 8 11.38 -9.74 24.05
N ALA A 9 11.63 -9.07 25.17
CA ALA A 9 10.97 -7.83 25.50
C ALA A 9 10.90 -6.98 24.23
N VAL A 10 9.68 -6.74 23.75
CA VAL A 10 9.43 -5.97 22.54
C VAL A 10 9.95 -4.57 22.82
N ASP A 11 11.08 -4.23 22.20
CA ASP A 11 11.75 -2.96 22.43
C ASP A 11 10.95 -1.85 21.73
N THR A 12 9.97 -1.30 22.46
CA THR A 12 9.04 -0.28 21.99
C THR A 12 9.68 1.11 21.87
N SER A 13 10.97 1.26 22.25
CA SER A 13 11.69 2.53 22.28
C SER A 13 11.83 3.24 20.92
N LYS A 14 11.63 2.51 19.82
CA LYS A 14 11.68 3.02 18.44
C LYS A 14 10.32 3.31 17.82
N LEU A 15 9.23 3.05 18.55
CA LEU A 15 7.87 3.26 18.05
C LEU A 15 7.44 4.73 18.20
N THR A 16 6.64 5.21 17.26
CA THR A 16 5.98 6.51 17.39
C THR A 16 4.81 6.41 18.36
N LYS A 17 4.35 7.53 18.92
CA LYS A 17 3.21 7.56 19.87
C LYS A 17 2.00 6.77 19.37
N ASN A 18 1.66 6.90 18.09
CA ASN A 18 0.53 6.20 17.49
C ASN A 18 0.77 4.68 17.42
N ALA A 19 1.99 4.25 17.09
CA ALA A 19 2.32 2.83 17.03
C ALA A 19 2.35 2.20 18.43
N THR A 20 2.81 2.92 19.46
CA THR A 20 2.72 2.50 20.86
C THR A 20 1.26 2.31 21.30
N GLN A 21 0.35 3.23 20.93
CA GLN A 21 -1.07 3.10 21.25
C GLN A 21 -1.72 1.88 20.59
N VAL A 22 -1.34 1.55 19.34
CA VAL A 22 -1.84 0.34 18.67
C VAL A 22 -1.39 -0.91 19.41
N VAL A 23 -0.13 -0.97 19.86
CA VAL A 23 0.40 -2.11 20.64
C VAL A 23 -0.36 -2.29 21.96
N GLU A 24 -0.57 -1.22 22.73
CA GLU A 24 -1.32 -1.29 24.00
C GLU A 24 -2.79 -1.71 23.82
N LEU A 25 -3.39 -1.40 22.67
CA LEU A 25 -4.75 -1.85 22.33
C LEU A 25 -4.76 -3.34 21.99
N VAL A 26 -3.80 -3.79 21.19
CA VAL A 26 -3.65 -5.19 20.80
C VAL A 26 -3.37 -6.09 22.00
N GLU A 27 -2.58 -5.64 22.99
CA GLU A 27 -2.31 -6.38 24.23
C GLU A 27 -3.57 -6.67 25.07
N LYS A 28 -4.62 -5.85 24.91
CA LYS A 28 -5.89 -6.00 25.63
C LYS A 28 -6.92 -6.85 24.88
N MET A 29 -6.63 -7.24 23.64
CA MET A 29 -7.52 -8.07 22.83
C MET A 29 -7.35 -9.55 23.15
N SER A 30 -8.43 -10.32 22.98
CA SER A 30 -8.35 -11.78 23.04
C SER A 30 -7.64 -12.34 21.80
N ILE A 31 -7.13 -13.57 21.91
CA ILE A 31 -6.42 -14.25 20.81
C ILE A 31 -7.29 -14.37 19.54
N LEU A 32 -8.60 -14.54 19.69
CA LEU A 32 -9.54 -14.60 18.56
C LEU A 32 -9.68 -13.24 17.87
N GLU A 33 -9.83 -12.16 18.64
CA GLU A 33 -9.95 -10.80 18.10
C GLU A 33 -8.66 -10.36 17.41
N LEU A 34 -7.50 -10.77 17.93
CA LEU A 34 -6.22 -10.54 17.28
C LEU A 34 -6.13 -11.29 15.95
N ALA A 35 -6.58 -12.54 15.88
CA ALA A 35 -6.58 -13.30 14.63
C ALA A 35 -7.49 -12.67 13.56
N ASP A 36 -8.64 -12.13 13.96
CA ASP A 36 -9.54 -11.43 13.05
C ASP A 36 -8.97 -10.06 12.65
N LEU A 37 -8.31 -9.34 13.56
CA LEU A 37 -7.59 -8.11 13.24
C LEU A 37 -6.45 -8.38 12.24
N VAL A 38 -5.68 -9.44 12.45
CA VAL A 38 -4.63 -9.88 11.51
C VAL A 38 -5.23 -10.14 10.14
N LYS A 39 -6.28 -10.97 10.02
CA LYS A 39 -6.94 -11.21 8.71
C LYS A 39 -7.42 -9.93 8.04
N VAL A 40 -8.04 -9.03 8.81
CA VAL A 40 -8.49 -7.74 8.27
C VAL A 40 -7.29 -6.89 7.82
N MET A 41 -6.16 -6.94 8.53
CA MET A 41 -4.94 -6.24 8.12
C MET A 41 -4.25 -6.92 6.92
N GLU A 42 -4.24 -8.24 6.84
CA GLU A 42 -3.77 -9.02 5.68
C GLU A 42 -4.61 -8.67 4.44
N ASP A 43 -5.95 -8.60 4.58
CA ASP A 43 -6.88 -8.29 3.49
C ASP A 43 -6.86 -6.81 3.07
N LYS A 44 -6.64 -5.91 4.04
CA LYS A 44 -6.60 -4.44 3.82
C LYS A 44 -5.24 -3.94 3.35
N PHE A 45 -4.15 -4.56 3.77
CA PHE A 45 -2.80 -4.08 3.52
C PHE A 45 -1.91 -5.11 2.79
N GLY A 46 -2.42 -6.28 2.42
CA GLY A 46 -1.69 -7.27 1.63
C GLY A 46 -0.51 -7.92 2.36
N VAL A 47 -0.44 -7.81 3.70
CA VAL A 47 0.68 -8.31 4.50
C VAL A 47 0.56 -9.82 4.69
N SER A 48 0.93 -10.61 3.68
CA SER A 48 1.08 -12.06 3.87
C SER A 48 2.52 -12.41 4.23
N ALA A 49 2.71 -13.31 5.19
CA ALA A 49 4.02 -13.86 5.58
C ALA A 49 4.62 -14.81 4.52
N ALA A 50 4.39 -14.55 3.22
CA ALA A 50 5.01 -15.31 2.15
C ALA A 50 6.50 -14.93 2.08
N PRO A 51 7.43 -15.89 2.24
CA PRO A 51 8.85 -15.62 2.16
C PRO A 51 9.16 -14.98 0.81
N ALA A 52 9.99 -13.92 0.83
CA ALA A 52 10.61 -13.36 -0.36
C ALA A 52 11.40 -14.47 -1.08
N MET A 53 10.73 -15.20 -1.98
CA MET A 53 11.34 -16.17 -2.86
C MET A 53 12.12 -15.40 -3.89
N MET A 54 13.38 -15.16 -3.53
CA MET A 54 14.54 -15.34 -4.38
C MET A 54 14.36 -14.74 -5.78
N MET A 55 14.66 -13.45 -5.88
CA MET A 55 15.19 -12.89 -7.13
C MET A 55 16.51 -13.59 -7.47
N ALA A 56 16.41 -14.77 -8.08
CA ALA A 56 17.48 -15.35 -8.86
C ALA A 56 17.36 -14.78 -10.27
N GLY A 57 18.43 -14.11 -10.71
CA GLY A 57 18.52 -13.37 -11.96
C GLY A 57 18.37 -14.23 -13.23
N PRO A 58 18.51 -13.57 -14.41
CA PRO A 58 18.07 -14.12 -15.68
C PRO A 58 18.96 -15.27 -16.16
N ALA A 59 18.38 -16.45 -16.28
CA ALA A 59 18.91 -17.53 -17.10
C ALA A 59 18.03 -17.71 -18.34
N ALA A 60 18.68 -17.74 -19.49
CA ALA A 60 18.13 -17.77 -20.82
C ALA A 60 17.30 -19.03 -21.15
N GLY A 61 16.35 -18.86 -22.08
CA GLY A 61 15.97 -19.89 -23.03
C GLY A 61 14.57 -20.50 -22.86
N GLY A 62 13.74 -20.32 -23.90
CA GLY A 62 12.81 -21.36 -24.38
C GLY A 62 11.44 -21.44 -23.72
N ALA A 63 10.43 -20.92 -24.44
CA ALA A 63 9.04 -21.35 -24.47
C ALA A 63 8.48 -22.12 -23.25
N ALA A 64 7.86 -21.37 -22.36
CA ALA A 64 6.59 -21.76 -21.76
C ALA A 64 5.82 -20.47 -21.52
N ALA A 65 4.56 -20.43 -21.95
CA ALA A 65 3.62 -19.44 -21.47
C ALA A 65 3.51 -19.64 -19.95
N GLY A 66 4.38 -18.96 -19.21
CA GLY A 66 4.25 -18.83 -17.77
C GLY A 66 2.91 -18.17 -17.49
N PRO A 67 2.20 -18.57 -16.42
CA PRO A 67 0.93 -17.97 -16.07
C PRO A 67 1.10 -16.46 -16.09
N VAL A 68 0.17 -15.76 -16.75
CA VAL A 68 -0.07 -14.36 -16.42
C VAL A 68 -0.29 -14.39 -14.91
N GLU A 69 0.74 -14.01 -14.14
CA GLU A 69 0.54 -13.61 -12.76
C GLU A 69 -0.48 -12.49 -12.89
N GLU A 70 -1.75 -12.81 -12.64
CA GLU A 70 -2.80 -11.83 -12.62
C GLU A 70 -2.35 -10.82 -11.58
N LYS A 71 -1.85 -9.67 -12.04
CA LYS A 71 -1.43 -8.59 -11.17
C LYS A 71 -2.67 -8.18 -10.38
N THR A 72 -2.84 -8.73 -9.19
CA THR A 72 -4.00 -8.44 -8.32
C THR A 72 -3.87 -7.06 -7.69
N GLU A 73 -2.70 -6.46 -7.82
CA GLU A 73 -2.26 -5.21 -7.24
C GLU A 73 -1.70 -4.29 -8.33
N PHE A 74 -2.18 -3.06 -8.35
CA PHE A 74 -1.82 -2.03 -9.31
C PHE A 74 -1.26 -0.82 -8.58
N ASP A 75 -0.24 -0.21 -9.16
CA ASP A 75 0.27 1.05 -8.67
C ASP A 75 -0.41 2.19 -9.42
N VAL A 76 -0.99 3.13 -8.69
CA VAL A 76 -1.64 4.31 -9.26
C VAL A 76 -0.60 5.41 -9.39
N HIS A 77 -0.11 5.64 -10.61
CA HIS A 77 0.84 6.70 -10.91
C HIS A 77 0.11 7.94 -11.41
N LEU A 78 0.29 9.06 -10.73
CA LEU A 78 -0.09 10.37 -11.26
C LEU A 78 1.03 10.85 -12.19
N THR A 79 0.74 10.97 -13.48
CA THR A 79 1.74 11.36 -14.50
C THR A 79 1.55 12.81 -14.97
N GLY A 80 0.34 13.36 -14.80
CA GLY A 80 0.03 14.74 -15.17
C GLY A 80 -1.11 15.32 -14.34
N ALA A 81 -1.11 16.63 -14.13
CA ALA A 81 -2.17 17.37 -13.42
C ALA A 81 -3.02 18.27 -14.35
N GLY A 82 -2.71 18.28 -15.64
CA GLY A 82 -3.38 19.13 -16.63
C GLY A 82 -3.35 20.63 -16.27
N SER A 83 -4.33 21.36 -16.82
CA SER A 83 -4.54 22.79 -16.55
C SER A 83 -5.33 23.06 -15.27
N ASN A 84 -6.06 22.06 -14.75
CA ASN A 84 -6.92 22.19 -13.55
C ASN A 84 -6.23 21.70 -12.26
N LYS A 85 -5.04 22.23 -11.95
CA LYS A 85 -4.23 21.77 -10.80
C LYS A 85 -4.99 21.80 -9.46
N ILE A 86 -5.84 22.80 -9.22
CA ILE A 86 -6.61 22.90 -7.98
C ILE A 86 -7.64 21.75 -7.88
N GLY A 87 -8.29 21.41 -8.99
CA GLY A 87 -9.21 20.26 -9.06
C GLY A 87 -8.48 18.94 -8.79
N VAL A 88 -7.31 18.75 -9.40
CA VAL A 88 -6.48 17.55 -9.18
C VAL A 88 -6.01 17.45 -7.73
N ILE A 89 -5.57 18.55 -7.10
CA ILE A 89 -5.18 18.54 -5.67
C ILE A 89 -6.36 18.14 -4.78
N LYS A 90 -7.59 18.59 -5.08
CA LYS A 90 -8.79 18.16 -4.33
C LYS A 90 -9.05 16.67 -4.49
N ALA A 91 -9.03 16.16 -5.72
CA ALA A 91 -9.22 14.74 -6.00
C ALA A 91 -8.15 13.87 -5.32
N VAL A 92 -6.87 14.28 -5.38
CA VAL A 92 -5.77 13.60 -4.67
C VAL A 92 -6.04 13.53 -3.18
N ARG A 93 -6.49 14.62 -2.55
CA ARG A 93 -6.85 14.63 -1.12
C ARG A 93 -8.01 13.71 -0.79
N GLU A 94 -9.00 13.60 -1.68
CA GLU A 94 -10.14 12.70 -1.50
C GLU A 94 -9.73 11.22 -1.58
N VAL A 95 -8.82 10.86 -2.50
CA VAL A 95 -8.41 9.46 -2.71
C VAL A 95 -7.27 9.00 -1.78
N THR A 96 -6.41 9.92 -1.31
CA THR A 96 -5.26 9.58 -0.45
C THR A 96 -5.40 10.04 1.00
N VAL A 97 -6.38 10.90 1.31
CA VAL A 97 -6.60 11.51 2.64
C VAL A 97 -5.39 12.32 3.14
N LEU A 98 -4.50 12.73 2.22
CA LEU A 98 -3.36 13.58 2.53
C LEU A 98 -3.79 15.02 2.87
N GLY A 99 -2.95 15.71 3.65
CA GLY A 99 -3.12 17.13 3.94
C GLY A 99 -2.93 18.01 2.70
N LEU A 100 -3.33 19.28 2.79
CA LEU A 100 -3.25 20.22 1.66
C LEU A 100 -1.82 20.43 1.17
N LYS A 101 -0.85 20.39 2.10
CA LYS A 101 0.56 20.57 1.78
C LYS A 101 1.11 19.36 1.03
N GLU A 102 0.86 18.15 1.54
CA GLU A 102 1.33 16.89 0.97
C GLU A 102 0.73 16.64 -0.41
N ALA A 103 -0.57 16.92 -0.59
CA ALA A 103 -1.23 16.78 -1.88
C ALA A 103 -0.71 17.78 -2.92
N LYS A 104 -0.40 19.02 -2.50
CA LYS A 104 0.24 20.01 -3.38
C LYS A 104 1.64 19.56 -3.77
N ASP A 105 2.45 19.16 -2.80
CA ASP A 105 3.82 18.70 -3.01
C ASP A 105 3.84 17.46 -3.94
N LEU A 106 2.85 16.57 -3.85
CA LEU A 106 2.70 15.42 -4.75
C LEU A 106 2.34 15.82 -6.19
N VAL A 107 1.36 16.70 -6.36
CA VAL A 107 0.91 17.19 -7.69
C VAL A 107 1.95 18.08 -8.38
N GLU A 108 2.88 18.67 -7.61
CA GLU A 108 4.04 19.40 -8.16
C GLU A 108 5.22 18.48 -8.49
N ALA A 109 5.30 17.30 -7.88
CA ALA A 109 6.40 16.34 -8.03
C ALA A 109 6.14 15.23 -9.08
N LEU A 110 5.30 15.50 -10.08
CA LEU A 110 4.93 14.52 -11.11
C LEU A 110 6.10 14.22 -12.07
N PRO A 111 6.24 12.97 -12.55
CA PRO A 111 5.38 11.81 -12.29
C PRO A 111 5.65 11.16 -10.92
N LYS A 112 4.60 10.85 -10.15
CA LYS A 112 4.72 10.27 -8.81
C LYS A 112 3.64 9.23 -8.52
N VAL A 113 3.99 8.21 -7.74
CA VAL A 113 3.05 7.20 -7.27
C VAL A 113 2.13 7.81 -6.22
N LEU A 114 0.83 7.69 -6.41
CA LEU A 114 -0.20 8.08 -5.44
C LEU A 114 -0.42 6.99 -4.41
N LYS A 115 -0.48 5.74 -4.87
CA LYS A 115 -0.72 4.59 -4.02
C LYS A 115 -0.22 3.33 -4.71
N GLU A 116 0.52 2.52 -3.97
CA GLU A 116 1.09 1.25 -4.42
C GLU A 116 0.19 0.10 -3.96
N GLY A 117 0.21 -1.00 -4.70
CA GLY A 117 -0.38 -2.26 -4.22
C GLY A 117 -1.91 -2.27 -4.13
N VAL A 118 -2.63 -1.46 -4.92
CA VAL A 118 -4.09 -1.35 -4.79
C VAL A 118 -4.84 -2.33 -5.69
N LYS A 119 -5.95 -2.87 -5.19
CA LYS A 119 -6.79 -3.80 -5.95
C LYS A 119 -7.32 -3.13 -7.22
N LYS A 120 -7.49 -3.91 -8.29
CA LYS A 120 -7.95 -3.42 -9.60
C LYS A 120 -9.16 -2.47 -9.52
N ALA A 121 -10.17 -2.82 -8.72
CA ALA A 121 -11.38 -2.01 -8.57
C ALA A 121 -11.10 -0.64 -7.92
N GLU A 122 -10.23 -0.59 -6.90
CA GLU A 122 -9.83 0.66 -6.24
C GLU A 122 -8.93 1.49 -7.17
N ALA A 123 -8.02 0.82 -7.89
CA ALA A 123 -7.13 1.46 -8.86
C ALA A 123 -7.92 2.14 -9.99
N GLU A 124 -8.91 1.45 -10.55
CA GLU A 124 -9.80 2.00 -11.60
C GLU A 124 -10.69 3.12 -11.06
N GLU A 125 -11.21 3.02 -9.83
CA GLU A 125 -11.99 4.09 -9.19
C GLU A 125 -11.13 5.34 -8.96
N MET A 126 -9.92 5.18 -8.44
CA MET A 126 -8.97 6.28 -8.24
C MET A 126 -8.59 6.93 -9.57
N LYS A 127 -8.24 6.12 -10.57
CA LYS A 127 -7.94 6.60 -11.93
C LYS A 127 -9.09 7.44 -12.48
N LYS A 128 -10.33 6.94 -12.40
CA LYS A 128 -11.50 7.64 -12.91
C LYS A 128 -11.70 8.99 -12.21
N LYS A 129 -11.66 9.04 -10.88
CA LYS A 129 -11.83 10.30 -10.11
C LYS A 129 -10.75 11.34 -10.43
N LEU A 130 -9.51 10.88 -10.62
CA LEU A 130 -8.37 11.76 -10.93
C LEU A 130 -8.43 12.27 -12.37
N GLU A 131 -8.79 11.42 -13.33
CA GLU A 131 -8.97 11.80 -14.74
C GLU A 131 -10.16 12.76 -14.91
N GLU A 132 -11.28 12.54 -14.21
CA GLU A 132 -12.42 13.48 -14.16
C GLU A 132 -12.01 14.85 -13.61
N ALA A 133 -11.04 14.90 -12.68
CA ALA A 133 -10.48 16.14 -12.17
C ALA A 133 -9.48 16.83 -13.12
N GLY A 134 -9.11 16.19 -14.23
CA GLY A 134 -8.19 16.69 -15.25
C GLY A 134 -6.75 16.19 -15.12
N ALA A 135 -6.51 15.14 -14.34
CA ALA A 135 -5.21 14.50 -14.23
C ALA A 135 -4.98 13.41 -15.29
N THR A 136 -3.74 12.95 -15.42
CA THR A 136 -3.37 11.77 -16.19
C THR A 136 -2.84 10.71 -15.24
N VAL A 137 -3.41 9.51 -15.31
CA VAL A 137 -3.09 8.41 -14.39
C VAL A 137 -2.74 7.13 -15.16
N GLU A 138 -1.61 6.53 -14.79
CA GLU A 138 -1.21 5.20 -15.26
C GLU A 138 -1.40 4.18 -14.14
N LEU A 139 -2.02 3.05 -14.46
CA LEU A 139 -2.07 1.88 -13.58
C LEU A 139 -0.94 0.94 -14.01
N LYS A 140 0.02 0.72 -13.12
CA LYS A 140 1.17 -0.15 -13.40
C LYS A 140 1.06 -1.47 -12.71
#